data_AF-A0A946XXR4-F1
#
_entry.id   AF-A0A946XXR4-F1
#
_cell.length_a   1.000
_cell.length_b   1.000
_cell.length_c   1.000
_cell.angle_alpha   90.00
_cell.angle_beta   90.00
_cell.angle_gamma   90.00
#
_symmetry.space_group_name_H-M   'P 1'
#
loop_
_entity.id
_entity.type
_entity.pdbx_description
1 polymer ?
#
loop_
_entity_poly.entity_id
_entity_poly.type
_entity_poly.pdbx_seq_one_letter_code
_entity_poly.pdbx_strand_id
1 'polypeptide(L)'
;SSSGILTPRPEYLAAVYRAVREQGGLIVADEVQSGLCRLGDHYWGFQDSGVVPDIVTMGKPLGDGHPLAAVVTTPEIAASFARRFRYFNTFGGNPVSAAAGLAVLDVIERENIRENVQRTGAVLRAGLLRLAERHEQIGDVRGKGLFYGMEIVRDRDSREPAAREAERIRESLRENGVLLGTTGPHGNVIKIRPPMVFSEQHVARLLSGLERALVIS
;
A
#
# COMPACT_ATOMS: atom_id res chain seq x y z
N SER A 1 -3.66 1.42 -2.92
CA SER A 1 -4.15 1.86 -4.23
C SER A 1 -5.23 2.92 -4.05
N SER A 2 -5.28 3.95 -4.90
CA SER A 2 -6.36 4.95 -4.91
C SER A 2 -7.70 4.36 -5.34
N SER A 3 -7.68 3.23 -6.05
CA SER A 3 -8.86 2.54 -6.59
C SER A 3 -9.61 1.67 -5.57
N GLY A 4 -9.30 1.76 -4.27
CA GLY A 4 -10.00 0.94 -3.27
C GLY A 4 -9.22 -0.27 -2.76
N ILE A 5 -7.88 -0.30 -2.87
CA ILE A 5 -7.04 -1.46 -2.45
C ILE A 5 -7.40 -2.76 -3.21
N LEU A 6 -7.69 -2.63 -4.50
CA LEU A 6 -7.88 -3.78 -5.37
C LEU A 6 -6.53 -4.47 -5.63
N THR A 7 -6.51 -5.79 -5.50
CA THR A 7 -5.36 -6.63 -5.83
C THR A 7 -5.67 -7.39 -7.11
N PRO A 8 -4.96 -7.13 -8.22
CA PRO A 8 -5.14 -7.92 -9.43
C PRO A 8 -4.72 -9.37 -9.17
N ARG A 9 -5.35 -10.32 -9.87
CA ARG A 9 -4.87 -11.70 -9.88
C ARG A 9 -3.47 -11.73 -10.53
N PRO A 10 -2.52 -12.54 -10.04
CA PRO A 10 -1.17 -12.64 -10.62
C PRO A 10 -1.17 -12.80 -12.15
N GLU A 11 -2.02 -13.69 -12.65
CA GLU A 11 -2.18 -14.00 -14.08
C GLU A 11 -2.50 -12.76 -14.95
N TYR A 12 -3.24 -11.80 -14.37
CA TYR A 12 -3.68 -10.60 -15.08
C TYR A 12 -2.49 -9.70 -15.42
N LEU A 13 -1.61 -9.43 -14.44
CA LEU A 13 -0.46 -8.56 -14.69
C LEU A 13 0.55 -9.21 -15.64
N ALA A 14 0.76 -10.52 -15.54
CA ALA A 14 1.59 -11.26 -16.49
C ALA A 14 1.07 -11.15 -17.93
N ALA A 15 -0.24 -11.32 -18.13
CA ALA A 15 -0.87 -11.17 -19.44
C ALA A 15 -0.75 -9.74 -19.98
N VAL A 16 -0.96 -8.73 -19.14
CA VAL A 16 -0.81 -7.30 -19.51
C VAL A 16 0.62 -6.98 -19.91
N TYR A 17 1.61 -7.43 -19.14
CA TYR A 17 3.03 -7.17 -19.43
C TYR A 17 3.43 -7.77 -20.78
N ARG A 18 3.00 -9.01 -21.06
CA ARG A 18 3.24 -9.65 -22.36
C ARG A 18 2.61 -8.86 -23.50
N ALA A 19 1.33 -8.52 -23.40
CA ALA A 19 0.62 -7.81 -24.46
C ALA A 19 1.22 -6.43 -24.77
N VAL A 20 1.66 -5.69 -23.75
CA VAL A 20 2.34 -4.40 -23.94
C VAL A 20 3.69 -4.57 -24.64
N ARG A 21 4.48 -5.57 -24.23
CA ARG A 21 5.80 -5.86 -24.82
C ARG A 21 5.70 -6.32 -26.26
N GLU A 22 4.68 -7.10 -26.62
CA GLU A 22 4.39 -7.50 -28.00
C GLU A 22 4.16 -6.30 -28.93
N GLN A 23 3.72 -5.16 -28.38
CA GLN A 23 3.54 -3.89 -29.10
C GLN A 23 4.76 -2.96 -29.00
N GLY A 24 5.88 -3.44 -28.43
CA GLY A 24 7.09 -2.64 -28.21
C GLY A 24 6.99 -1.61 -27.08
N GLY A 25 5.97 -1.75 -26.20
CA GLY A 25 5.80 -0.89 -25.03
C GLY A 25 6.71 -1.28 -23.87
N LEU A 26 6.92 -0.32 -22.97
CA LEU A 26 7.63 -0.52 -21.70
C LEU A 26 6.63 -0.57 -20.54
N ILE A 27 7.03 -1.27 -19.50
CA ILE A 27 6.26 -1.42 -18.28
C ILE A 27 6.88 -0.62 -17.13
N VAL A 28 6.03 0.19 -16.50
CA VAL A 28 6.36 0.95 -15.29
C VAL A 28 5.59 0.39 -14.10
N ALA A 29 6.30 -0.10 -13.09
CA ALA A 29 5.71 -0.44 -11.79
C ALA A 29 5.81 0.76 -10.83
N ASP A 30 4.68 1.33 -10.44
CA ASP A 30 4.61 2.36 -9.41
C ASP A 30 4.56 1.71 -8.01
N GLU A 31 5.72 1.69 -7.35
CA GLU A 31 5.91 1.11 -6.03
C GLU A 31 5.80 2.14 -4.89
N VAL A 32 5.34 3.35 -5.16
CA VAL A 32 5.25 4.42 -4.15
C VAL A 32 4.32 4.04 -2.99
N GLN A 33 3.33 3.16 -3.21
CA GLN A 33 2.41 2.68 -2.16
C GLN A 33 2.70 1.25 -1.68
N SER A 34 3.28 0.40 -2.52
CA SER A 34 3.43 -1.05 -2.31
C SER A 34 4.87 -1.53 -2.07
N GLY A 35 5.86 -0.68 -2.35
CA GLY A 35 7.27 -1.02 -2.20
C GLY A 35 7.77 -1.00 -0.76
N LEU A 36 9.06 -1.27 -0.61
CA LEU A 36 9.79 -1.34 0.66
C LEU A 36 9.11 -2.26 1.67
N CYS A 37 8.82 -3.51 1.28
CA CYS A 37 8.27 -4.56 2.14
C CYS A 37 6.84 -4.33 2.66
N ARG A 38 6.13 -3.28 2.21
CA ARG A 38 4.78 -2.93 2.66
C ARG A 38 3.78 -4.09 2.63
N LEU A 39 3.90 -4.95 1.61
CA LEU A 39 2.99 -6.06 1.39
C LEU A 39 3.41 -7.36 2.11
N GLY A 40 4.60 -7.40 2.71
CA GLY A 40 5.10 -8.51 3.53
C GLY A 40 5.88 -9.55 2.74
N ASP A 41 5.30 -10.16 1.71
CA ASP A 41 5.93 -11.33 1.06
C ASP A 41 7.22 -10.98 0.29
N HIS A 42 7.28 -9.75 -0.23
CA HIS A 42 8.34 -9.29 -1.12
C HIS A 42 8.73 -7.85 -0.79
N TYR A 43 9.89 -7.44 -1.30
CA TYR A 43 10.37 -6.06 -1.16
C TYR A 43 9.54 -5.10 -2.02
N TRP A 44 9.12 -5.56 -3.20
CA TRP A 44 8.33 -4.80 -4.18
C TRP A 44 7.02 -5.53 -4.52
N GLY A 45 5.94 -4.79 -4.71
CA GLY A 45 4.62 -5.36 -4.96
C GLY A 45 4.49 -6.07 -6.30
N PHE A 46 5.20 -5.65 -7.35
CA PHE A 46 5.18 -6.33 -8.65
C PHE A 46 5.61 -7.80 -8.56
N GLN A 47 6.41 -8.16 -7.55
CA GLN A 47 6.91 -9.52 -7.34
C GLN A 47 5.78 -10.50 -7.02
N ASP A 48 4.66 -10.02 -6.47
CA ASP A 48 3.46 -10.84 -6.20
C ASP A 48 2.89 -11.49 -7.46
N SER A 49 3.16 -10.90 -8.62
CA SER A 49 2.70 -11.40 -9.91
C SER A 49 3.79 -12.14 -10.69
N GLY A 50 4.96 -12.38 -10.08
CA GLY A 50 6.06 -13.10 -10.72
C GLY A 50 6.63 -12.42 -11.97
N VAL A 51 6.38 -11.11 -12.12
CA VAL A 51 6.82 -10.31 -13.27
C VAL A 51 7.98 -9.40 -12.89
N VAL A 52 8.75 -8.95 -13.89
CA VAL A 52 9.80 -7.95 -13.72
C VAL A 52 9.51 -6.77 -14.66
N PRO A 53 9.25 -5.57 -14.15
CA PRO A 53 9.00 -4.38 -14.96
C PRO A 53 10.30 -3.82 -15.55
N ASP A 54 10.18 -2.97 -16.57
CA ASP A 54 11.34 -2.33 -17.21
C ASP A 54 11.79 -1.07 -16.42
N ILE A 55 10.84 -0.46 -15.70
CA ILE A 55 11.02 0.72 -14.87
C ILE A 55 10.26 0.54 -13.55
N VAL A 56 10.89 0.90 -12.43
CA VAL A 56 10.25 0.96 -11.10
C VAL A 56 10.34 2.37 -10.58
N THR A 57 9.22 2.96 -10.14
CA THR A 57 9.19 4.27 -9.51
C THR A 57 8.87 4.15 -8.03
N MET A 58 9.57 4.92 -7.19
CA MET A 58 9.39 4.91 -5.74
C MET A 58 9.62 6.30 -5.14
N GLY A 59 9.11 6.50 -3.93
CA GLY A 59 9.14 7.76 -3.20
C GLY A 59 8.63 7.51 -1.78
N LYS A 60 7.69 8.33 -1.28
CA LYS A 60 6.96 8.15 0.00
C LYS A 60 7.81 7.50 1.11
N PRO A 61 7.79 6.17 1.35
CA PRO A 61 8.56 5.58 2.46
C PRO A 61 10.09 5.63 2.28
N LEU A 62 10.61 5.88 1.07
CA LEU A 62 12.05 5.82 0.78
C LEU A 62 12.90 6.78 1.61
N GLY A 63 12.35 7.91 2.04
CA GLY A 63 13.05 8.87 2.89
C GLY A 63 12.48 9.02 4.30
N ASP A 64 11.53 8.17 4.70
CA ASP A 64 10.79 8.26 5.98
C ASP A 64 10.34 9.68 6.35
N GLY A 65 9.86 10.44 5.35
CA GLY A 65 9.44 11.85 5.50
C GLY A 65 10.39 12.85 4.83
N HIS A 66 11.66 12.52 4.63
CA HIS A 66 12.59 13.33 3.84
C HIS A 66 12.23 13.26 2.34
N PRO A 67 12.27 14.38 1.58
CA PRO A 67 11.97 14.38 0.16
C PRO A 67 12.97 13.53 -0.65
N LEU A 68 12.58 12.30 -0.97
CA LEU A 68 13.39 11.37 -1.74
C LEU A 68 12.50 10.51 -2.64
N ALA A 69 12.91 10.37 -3.89
CA ALA A 69 12.27 9.52 -4.90
C ALA A 69 13.34 8.92 -5.81
N ALA A 70 13.02 7.80 -6.44
CA ALA A 70 13.91 7.13 -7.38
C ALA A 70 13.13 6.53 -8.56
N VAL A 71 13.81 6.51 -9.71
CA VAL A 71 13.42 5.73 -10.88
C VAL A 71 14.53 4.71 -11.10
N VAL A 72 14.19 3.43 -10.95
CA VAL A 72 15.10 2.31 -11.22
C VAL A 72 14.74 1.76 -12.60
N THR A 73 15.74 1.53 -13.44
CA THR A 73 15.54 0.98 -14.78
C THR A 73 16.78 0.24 -15.26
N THR A 74 16.71 -0.37 -16.44
CA THR A 74 17.83 -1.09 -17.04
C THR A 74 18.91 -0.12 -17.55
N PRO A 75 20.18 -0.57 -17.62
CA PRO A 75 21.25 0.24 -18.22
C PRO A 75 20.95 0.70 -19.64
N GLU A 76 20.27 -0.13 -20.44
CA GLU A 76 19.90 0.19 -21.82
C GLU A 76 18.92 1.38 -21.91
N ILE A 77 17.85 1.35 -21.10
CA ILE A 77 16.86 2.43 -21.07
C ILE A 77 17.50 3.72 -20.55
N ALA A 78 18.28 3.65 -19.47
CA ALA A 78 18.99 4.79 -18.92
C ALA A 78 19.96 5.41 -19.94
N ALA A 79 20.74 4.59 -20.65
CA ALA A 79 21.67 5.06 -21.67
C ALA A 79 20.95 5.67 -22.88
N SER A 80 19.83 5.10 -23.31
CA SER A 80 18.99 5.65 -24.38
C SER A 80 18.47 7.04 -24.04
N PHE A 81 17.99 7.22 -22.80
CA PHE A 81 17.54 8.52 -22.29
C PHE A 81 18.69 9.53 -22.21
N ALA A 82 19.82 9.16 -21.61
CA ALA A 82 20.96 10.05 -21.43
C ALA A 82 21.61 10.51 -22.76
N ARG A 83 21.57 9.69 -23.81
CA ARG A 83 22.05 10.09 -25.15
C ARG A 83 21.20 11.18 -25.80
N ARG A 84 19.91 11.24 -25.47
CA ARG A 84 18.94 12.17 -26.10
C ARG A 84 18.73 13.42 -25.27
N PHE A 85 18.83 13.31 -23.95
CA PHE A 85 18.48 14.38 -23.03
C PHE A 85 19.63 14.68 -22.06
N ARG A 86 19.97 15.95 -21.92
CA ARG A 86 20.79 16.44 -20.81
C ARG A 86 19.92 16.62 -19.57
N TYR A 87 19.61 15.51 -18.91
CA TYR A 87 18.84 15.53 -17.68
C TYR A 87 19.70 15.88 -16.47
N PHE A 88 19.21 16.78 -15.63
CA PHE A 88 19.83 17.15 -14.37
C PHE A 88 18.73 17.50 -13.35
N ASN A 89 18.96 17.15 -12.09
CA ASN A 89 18.10 17.52 -10.97
C ASN A 89 18.96 18.07 -9.84
N THR A 90 18.80 19.36 -9.54
CA THR A 90 19.61 20.11 -8.57
C THR A 90 19.69 19.45 -7.19
N PHE A 91 18.59 18.85 -6.73
CA PHE A 91 18.54 18.16 -5.44
C PHE A 91 18.64 16.64 -5.57
N GLY A 92 18.62 16.10 -6.79
CA GLY A 92 18.71 14.67 -7.03
C GLY A 92 20.04 14.10 -6.53
N GLY A 93 19.98 13.14 -5.60
CA GLY A 93 21.16 12.42 -5.13
C GLY A 93 22.08 13.21 -4.20
N ASN A 94 21.62 14.32 -3.60
CA ASN A 94 22.43 15.04 -2.62
C ASN A 94 22.77 14.13 -1.40
N PRO A 95 23.93 14.32 -0.73
CA PRO A 95 24.40 13.42 0.31
C PRO A 95 23.44 13.24 1.50
N VAL A 96 22.73 14.30 1.89
CA VAL A 96 21.75 14.23 3.00
C VAL A 96 20.60 13.30 2.65
N SER A 97 20.09 13.39 1.42
CA SER A 97 18.99 12.54 0.97
C SER A 97 19.44 11.09 0.78
N ALA A 98 20.65 10.87 0.27
CA ALA A 98 21.23 9.54 0.18
C ALA A 98 21.38 8.89 1.58
N ALA A 99 21.88 9.64 2.57
CA ALA A 99 22.02 9.16 3.94
C ALA A 99 20.65 8.82 4.58
N ALA A 100 19.63 9.65 4.36
CA ALA A 100 18.27 9.37 4.84
C ALA A 100 17.72 8.07 4.24
N GLY A 101 17.87 7.88 2.92
CA GLY A 101 17.43 6.66 2.25
C GLY A 101 18.17 5.40 2.72
N LEU A 102 19.50 5.49 2.88
CA LEU A 102 20.31 4.38 3.40
C LEU A 102 19.87 3.99 4.81
N ALA A 103 19.67 4.96 5.70
CA ALA A 103 19.20 4.68 7.06
C ALA A 103 17.84 3.95 7.08
N VAL A 104 16.92 4.28 6.16
CA VAL A 104 15.64 3.56 6.02
C VAL A 104 15.87 2.11 5.63
N LEU A 105 16.71 1.86 4.62
CA LEU A 105 17.02 0.50 4.16
C LEU A 105 17.71 -0.32 5.26
N ASP A 106 18.68 0.28 5.97
CA ASP A 106 19.39 -0.33 7.09
C ASP A 106 18.42 -0.75 8.21
N VAL A 107 17.44 0.11 8.55
CA VAL A 107 16.41 -0.21 9.54
C VAL A 107 15.51 -1.35 9.07
N ILE A 108 15.09 -1.34 7.78
CA ILE A 108 14.27 -2.42 7.22
C ILE A 108 14.95 -3.78 7.40
N GLU A 109 16.25 -3.86 7.12
CA GLU A 109 17.03 -5.08 7.23
C GLU A 109 17.35 -5.45 8.70
N ARG A 110 17.95 -4.52 9.45
CA ARG A 110 18.42 -4.77 10.82
C ARG A 110 17.29 -5.15 11.77
N GLU A 111 16.12 -4.54 11.62
CA GLU A 111 14.97 -4.72 12.51
C GLU A 111 13.96 -5.77 11.99
N ASN A 112 14.28 -6.47 10.90
CA ASN A 112 13.42 -7.49 10.28
C ASN A 112 12.00 -6.95 10.03
N ILE A 113 11.92 -5.74 9.43
CA ILE A 113 10.65 -5.03 9.26
C ILE A 113 9.69 -5.82 8.37
N ARG A 114 10.20 -6.55 7.38
CA ARG A 114 9.37 -7.39 6.50
C ARG A 114 8.67 -8.49 7.29
N GLU A 115 9.39 -9.17 8.16
CA GLU A 115 8.89 -10.22 9.04
C GLU A 115 7.86 -9.65 10.02
N ASN A 116 8.09 -8.44 10.54
CA ASN A 116 7.09 -7.72 11.34
C ASN A 116 5.82 -7.41 10.55
N VAL A 117 5.95 -6.95 9.29
CA VAL A 117 4.81 -6.69 8.40
C VAL A 117 4.00 -7.97 8.15
N GLN A 118 4.66 -9.10 7.93
CA GLN A 118 3.99 -10.39 7.73
C GLN A 118 3.24 -10.82 8.99
N ARG A 119 3.92 -10.87 10.14
CA ARG A 119 3.34 -11.29 11.42
C ARG A 119 2.20 -10.38 11.86
N THR A 120 2.45 -9.09 11.99
CA THR A 120 1.45 -8.11 12.44
C THR A 120 0.33 -7.97 11.42
N GLY A 121 0.65 -8.06 10.13
CA GLY A 121 -0.32 -8.05 9.05
C GLY A 121 -1.30 -9.22 9.09
N ALA A 122 -0.83 -10.42 9.43
CA ALA A 122 -1.68 -11.59 9.61
C ALA A 122 -2.65 -11.43 10.79
N VAL A 123 -2.17 -10.91 11.92
CA VAL A 123 -3.00 -10.61 13.11
C VAL A 123 -4.07 -9.58 12.76
N LEU A 124 -3.69 -8.50 12.06
CA LEU A 124 -4.62 -7.48 11.59
C LEU A 124 -5.69 -8.06 10.66
N ARG A 125 -5.29 -8.85 9.66
CA ARG A 125 -6.22 -9.49 8.72
C ARG A 125 -7.23 -10.37 9.44
N ALA A 126 -6.77 -11.22 10.35
CA ALA A 126 -7.65 -12.10 11.12
C ALA A 126 -8.66 -11.30 11.95
N GLY A 127 -8.23 -10.19 12.55
CA GLY A 127 -9.12 -9.29 13.29
C GLY A 127 -10.17 -8.61 12.42
N LEU A 128 -9.77 -8.10 11.25
CA LEU A 128 -10.70 -7.47 10.30
C LEU A 128 -11.73 -8.46 9.77
N LEU A 129 -11.33 -9.70 9.48
CA LEU A 129 -12.26 -10.75 9.05
C LEU A 129 -13.26 -11.12 10.15
N ARG A 130 -12.84 -11.23 11.41
CA ARG A 130 -13.76 -11.43 12.54
C ARG A 130 -14.74 -10.26 12.75
N LEU A 131 -14.33 -9.03 12.43
CA LEU A 131 -15.27 -7.90 12.41
C LEU A 131 -16.26 -8.05 11.25
N ALA A 132 -15.78 -8.42 10.06
CA ALA A 132 -16.64 -8.64 8.90
C ALA A 132 -17.69 -9.74 9.15
N GLU A 133 -17.34 -10.81 9.85
CA GLU A 133 -18.29 -11.86 10.24
C GLU A 133 -19.45 -11.33 11.12
N ARG A 134 -19.19 -10.32 11.96
CA ARG A 134 -20.14 -9.80 12.96
C ARG A 134 -20.91 -8.55 12.51
N HIS A 135 -20.42 -7.85 11.50
CA HIS A 135 -20.99 -6.58 11.04
C HIS A 135 -21.31 -6.62 9.55
N GLU A 136 -22.60 -6.71 9.21
CA GLU A 136 -23.09 -6.85 7.83
C GLU A 136 -22.65 -5.71 6.91
N GLN A 137 -22.50 -4.49 7.45
CA GLN A 137 -22.02 -3.31 6.73
C GLN A 137 -20.58 -3.43 6.22
N ILE A 138 -19.80 -4.41 6.67
CA ILE A 138 -18.50 -4.72 6.06
C ILE A 138 -18.75 -5.68 4.89
N GLY A 139 -18.59 -5.17 3.66
CA GLY A 139 -18.83 -5.92 2.44
C GLY A 139 -17.62 -6.74 1.98
N ASP A 140 -16.40 -6.23 2.22
CA ASP A 140 -15.17 -6.90 1.84
C ASP A 140 -13.96 -6.42 2.68
N VAL A 141 -12.99 -7.31 2.87
CA VAL A 141 -11.69 -7.02 3.48
C VAL A 141 -10.60 -7.51 2.53
N ARG A 142 -9.84 -6.58 1.96
CA ARG A 142 -8.87 -6.85 0.90
C ARG A 142 -7.52 -6.20 1.16
N GLY A 143 -6.47 -6.75 0.54
CA GLY A 143 -5.09 -6.34 0.72
C GLY A 143 -4.28 -7.37 1.53
N LYS A 144 -3.04 -6.99 1.89
CA LYS A 144 -2.10 -7.86 2.61
C LYS A 144 -0.98 -7.06 3.30
N GLY A 145 -0.16 -7.74 4.10
CA GLY A 145 0.90 -7.13 4.88
C GLY A 145 0.32 -6.08 5.83
N LEU A 146 0.79 -4.84 5.74
CA LEU A 146 0.21 -3.70 6.47
C LEU A 146 -0.46 -2.72 5.49
N PHE A 147 -1.22 -3.25 4.53
CA PHE A 147 -1.96 -2.47 3.56
C PHE A 147 -3.33 -3.11 3.27
N TYR A 148 -4.36 -2.67 4.00
CA TYR A 148 -5.73 -3.18 3.87
C TYR A 148 -6.72 -2.11 3.47
N GLY A 149 -7.76 -2.54 2.76
CA GLY A 149 -9.02 -1.83 2.57
C GLY A 149 -10.14 -2.63 3.24
N MET A 150 -10.96 -1.93 4.02
CA MET A 150 -12.20 -2.47 4.57
C MET A 150 -13.36 -1.70 3.93
N GLU A 151 -14.12 -2.39 3.08
CA GLU A 151 -15.20 -1.79 2.30
C GLU A 151 -16.50 -1.75 3.11
N ILE A 152 -17.08 -0.55 3.21
CA ILE A 152 -18.35 -0.32 3.91
C ILE A 152 -19.46 -0.24 2.86
N VAL A 153 -20.53 -1.00 3.10
CA VAL A 153 -21.70 -1.13 2.23
C VAL A 153 -22.97 -1.03 3.04
N ARG A 154 -24.08 -0.61 2.42
CA ARG A 154 -25.39 -0.59 3.07
C ARG A 154 -26.02 -1.98 3.15
N ASP A 155 -25.70 -2.80 2.16
CA ASP A 155 -26.18 -4.15 2.02
C ASP A 155 -25.07 -5.01 1.41
N ARG A 156 -24.86 -6.19 2.00
CA ARG A 156 -23.74 -7.07 1.67
C ARG A 156 -23.90 -7.75 0.32
N ASP A 157 -25.13 -8.05 -0.08
CA ASP A 157 -25.42 -8.79 -1.31
C ASP A 157 -25.33 -7.88 -2.53
N SER A 158 -26.00 -6.73 -2.49
CA SER A 158 -25.94 -5.71 -3.55
C SER A 158 -24.61 -4.96 -3.58
N ARG A 159 -23.86 -4.96 -2.47
CA ARG A 159 -22.64 -4.16 -2.25
C ARG A 159 -22.84 -2.67 -2.51
N GLU A 160 -24.02 -2.14 -2.20
CA GLU A 160 -24.31 -0.71 -2.35
C GLU A 160 -23.32 0.12 -1.51
N PRO A 161 -22.50 1.01 -2.11
CA PRO A 161 -21.47 1.76 -1.39
C PRO A 161 -22.03 2.68 -0.30
N ALA A 162 -21.44 2.61 0.90
CA ALA A 162 -21.86 3.37 2.08
C ALA A 162 -20.82 4.42 2.50
N ALA A 163 -20.65 5.45 1.68
CA ALA A 163 -19.64 6.50 1.87
C ALA A 163 -19.86 7.35 3.14
N ARG A 164 -21.12 7.63 3.50
CA ARG A 164 -21.44 8.46 4.68
C ARG A 164 -21.14 7.71 5.96
N GLU A 165 -21.43 6.42 5.97
CA GLU A 165 -21.19 5.48 7.05
C GLU A 165 -19.68 5.27 7.23
N ALA A 166 -18.93 5.07 6.14
CA ALA A 166 -17.47 5.04 6.17
C ALA A 166 -16.86 6.31 6.77
N GLU A 167 -17.40 7.49 6.43
CA GLU A 167 -16.95 8.77 6.98
C GLU A 167 -17.27 8.91 8.47
N ARG A 168 -18.47 8.49 8.92
CA ARG A 168 -18.82 8.46 10.35
C ARG A 168 -17.89 7.56 11.15
N ILE A 169 -17.59 6.36 10.63
CA ILE A 169 -16.64 5.43 11.26
C ILE A 169 -15.26 6.09 11.36
N ARG A 170 -14.77 6.70 10.28
CA ARG A 170 -13.48 7.41 10.25
C ARG A 170 -13.43 8.53 11.30
N GLU A 171 -14.51 9.29 11.43
CA GLU A 171 -14.59 10.41 12.36
C GLU A 171 -14.64 9.94 13.82
N SER A 172 -15.43 8.90 14.11
CA SER A 172 -15.45 8.24 15.44
C SER A 172 -14.06 7.71 15.83
N LEU A 173 -13.33 7.10 14.88
CA LEU A 173 -11.95 6.67 15.11
C LEU A 173 -11.02 7.85 15.41
N ARG A 174 -11.16 8.96 14.68
CA ARG A 174 -10.36 10.19 14.90
C ARG A 174 -10.56 10.73 16.31
N GLU A 175 -11.81 10.82 16.77
CA GLU A 175 -12.16 11.25 18.14
C GLU A 175 -11.55 10.34 19.21
N ASN A 176 -11.33 9.06 18.88
CA ASN A 176 -10.70 8.07 19.76
C ASN A 176 -9.17 7.91 19.53
N GLY A 177 -8.55 8.84 18.80
CA GLY A 177 -7.12 8.89 18.58
C GLY A 177 -6.58 7.81 17.62
N VAL A 178 -7.42 7.31 16.71
CA VAL A 178 -7.03 6.38 15.63
C VAL A 178 -7.24 7.07 14.29
N LEU A 179 -6.16 7.29 13.55
CA LEU A 179 -6.20 8.06 12.29
C LEU A 179 -6.20 7.11 11.09
N LEU A 180 -7.30 7.10 10.34
CA LEU A 180 -7.44 6.41 9.06
C LEU A 180 -7.99 7.36 8.00
N GLY A 181 -7.82 6.98 6.73
CA GLY A 181 -8.44 7.67 5.60
C GLY A 181 -9.40 6.74 4.85
N THR A 182 -10.15 7.30 3.92
CA THR A 182 -10.95 6.55 2.95
C THR A 182 -10.30 6.57 1.57
N THR A 183 -10.69 5.63 0.70
CA THR A 183 -10.19 5.52 -0.67
C THR A 183 -11.21 4.81 -1.57
N GLY A 184 -10.89 4.62 -2.84
CA GLY A 184 -11.80 4.07 -3.84
C GLY A 184 -12.68 5.14 -4.50
N PRO A 185 -13.25 4.84 -5.68
CA PRO A 185 -14.05 5.79 -6.45
C PRO A 185 -15.32 6.25 -5.72
N HIS A 186 -15.86 5.41 -4.82
CA HIS A 186 -17.05 5.73 -4.05
C HIS A 186 -16.76 6.25 -2.64
N GLY A 187 -15.48 6.33 -2.22
CA GLY A 187 -15.11 6.85 -0.91
C GLY A 187 -15.54 5.99 0.29
N ASN A 188 -15.98 4.76 0.06
CA ASN A 188 -16.52 3.84 1.07
C ASN A 188 -15.51 2.80 1.58
N VAL A 189 -14.24 2.86 1.15
CA VAL A 189 -13.21 1.92 1.58
C VAL A 189 -12.32 2.57 2.63
N ILE A 190 -12.41 2.09 3.88
CA ILE A 190 -11.51 2.51 4.96
C ILE A 190 -10.12 1.95 4.68
N LYS A 191 -9.15 2.83 4.47
CA LYS A 191 -7.76 2.50 4.14
C LYS A 191 -6.93 2.40 5.41
N ILE A 192 -6.44 1.19 5.68
CA ILE A 192 -5.57 0.87 6.81
C ILE A 192 -4.14 0.67 6.29
N ARG A 193 -3.26 1.63 6.58
CA ARG A 193 -1.86 1.61 6.13
C ARG A 193 -0.94 2.29 7.16
N PRO A 194 -0.72 1.64 8.32
CA PRO A 194 0.11 2.22 9.39
C PRO A 194 1.61 2.25 9.02
N PRO A 195 2.48 2.88 9.83
CA PRO A 195 3.94 2.67 9.76
C PRO A 195 4.31 1.18 9.80
N MET A 196 5.46 0.78 9.24
CA MET A 196 5.81 -0.66 9.16
C MET A 196 6.31 -1.26 10.48
N VAL A 197 6.62 -0.40 11.45
CA VAL A 197 6.89 -0.75 12.85
C VAL A 197 5.61 -0.99 13.68
N PHE A 198 4.43 -0.98 13.04
CA PHE A 198 3.17 -1.28 13.72
C PHE A 198 3.23 -2.66 14.39
N SER A 199 2.65 -2.78 15.58
CA SER A 199 2.77 -3.96 16.44
C SER A 199 1.40 -4.54 16.75
N GLU A 200 1.36 -5.74 17.31
CA GLU A 200 0.10 -6.39 17.71
C GLU A 200 -0.69 -5.59 18.74
N GLN A 201 -0.02 -4.85 19.64
CA GLN A 201 -0.69 -3.94 20.58
C GLN A 201 -1.42 -2.81 19.84
N HIS A 202 -0.79 -2.26 18.80
CA HIS A 202 -1.43 -1.24 17.97
C HIS A 202 -2.60 -1.82 17.16
N VAL A 203 -2.48 -3.06 16.69
CA VAL A 203 -3.59 -3.80 16.05
C VAL A 203 -4.77 -3.97 17.01
N ALA A 204 -4.51 -4.38 18.25
CA ALA A 204 -5.56 -4.54 19.26
C ALA A 204 -6.30 -3.21 19.51
N ARG A 205 -5.57 -2.09 19.64
CA ARG A 205 -6.16 -0.75 19.78
C ARG A 205 -7.00 -0.36 18.57
N LEU A 206 -6.50 -0.61 17.36
CA LEU A 206 -7.22 -0.33 16.11
C LEU A 206 -8.52 -1.15 16.01
N LEU A 207 -8.47 -2.46 16.23
CA LEU A 207 -9.64 -3.33 16.14
C LEU A 207 -10.68 -2.98 17.19
N SER A 208 -10.26 -2.67 18.42
CA SER A 208 -11.16 -2.20 19.47
C SER A 208 -11.84 -0.86 19.11
N GLY A 209 -11.10 0.05 18.48
CA GLY A 209 -11.67 1.31 17.96
C GLY A 209 -12.68 1.06 16.83
N LEU A 210 -12.36 0.18 15.90
CA LEU A 210 -13.24 -0.20 14.79
C LEU A 210 -14.54 -0.82 15.30
N GLU A 211 -14.45 -1.76 16.24
CA GLU A 211 -15.62 -2.42 16.82
C GLU A 211 -16.59 -1.42 17.48
N ARG A 212 -16.07 -0.44 18.23
CA ARG A 212 -16.91 0.64 18.79
C ARG A 212 -17.53 1.52 17.71
N ALA A 213 -16.75 1.90 16.70
CA ALA A 213 -17.21 2.80 15.64
C ALA A 213 -18.29 2.15 14.75
N LEU A 214 -18.23 0.84 14.54
CA LEU A 214 -19.20 0.07 13.74
C LEU A 214 -20.56 -0.13 14.43
N VAL A 215 -20.68 0.11 15.74
CA VAL A 215 -21.97 0.01 16.45
C VAL A 215 -22.76 1.32 16.36
N ILE A 216 -22.08 2.44 16.07
CA ILE A 216 -22.65 3.80 16.09
C ILE A 216 -23.05 4.27 14.67
N SER A 217 -22.62 3.55 13.64
CA SER A 217 -22.69 3.93 12.22
C SER A 217 -24.01 3.60 11.54
#